data_AF-A0A2E9LXT5-F1
#
_entry.id   AF-A0A2E9LXT5-F1
#
_cell.length_a   1.000
_cell.length_b   1.000
_cell.length_c   1.000
_cell.angle_alpha   90.00
_cell.angle_beta   90.00
_cell.angle_gamma   90.00
#
_symmetry.space_group_name_H-M   'P 1'
#
loop_
_entity.id
_entity.type
_entity.pdbx_description
1 polymer ?
#
loop_
_entity_poly.entity_id
_entity_poly.type
_entity_poly.pdbx_seq_one_letter_code
_entity_poly.pdbx_strand_id
1 'polypeptide(L)'
;MDKPEFEIPVLSIPVHPETMDGRDPLLLRADAVSGDRYYSTAFAHEQWEHMWTKIWQVAGRLVELEEPGDFVVHDFMDQSVICAKQEDGSTRSYGRT
;
A
#
# COMPACT_ATOMS: atom_id res chain seq x y z
N MET A 1 36.70 10.30 -6.77
CA MET A 1 35.77 11.16 -6.00
C MET A 1 35.69 10.56 -4.62
N ASP A 2 36.31 11.21 -3.63
CA ASP A 2 36.14 10.81 -2.23
C ASP A 2 34.68 10.95 -1.85
N LYS A 3 34.13 9.90 -1.26
CA LYS A 3 32.78 9.90 -0.71
C LYS A 3 32.81 10.83 0.51
N PRO A 4 31.99 11.88 0.58
CA PRO A 4 31.97 12.73 1.77
C PRO A 4 31.53 11.88 2.97
N GLU A 5 32.33 11.89 4.02
CA GLU A 5 31.96 11.31 5.32
C GLU A 5 30.85 12.17 5.92
N PHE A 6 29.63 11.65 5.86
CA PHE A 6 28.47 12.24 6.53
C PHE A 6 28.34 11.57 7.90
N GLU A 7 28.71 12.25 8.98
CA GLU A 7 28.34 11.82 10.33
C GLU A 7 26.84 12.06 10.50
N ILE A 8 26.06 10.98 10.41
CA ILE A 8 24.64 11.03 10.77
C ILE A 8 24.58 10.98 12.30
N PRO A 9 24.14 12.06 12.99
CA PRO A 9 23.97 12.00 14.43
C PRO A 9 22.91 10.93 14.73
N VAL A 10 23.34 9.85 15.38
CA VAL A 10 22.42 8.83 15.87
C VAL A 10 21.64 9.47 17.01
N LEU A 11 20.43 9.93 16.68
CA LEU A 11 19.49 10.44 17.67
C LEU A 11 19.22 9.31 18.68
N SER A 12 19.69 9.47 19.91
CA SER A 12 19.40 8.55 21.02
C SER A 12 17.95 8.75 21.47
N ILE A 13 17.01 8.27 20.66
CA ILE A 13 15.58 8.33 20.96
C ILE A 13 15.31 7.31 22.07
N PRO A 14 14.69 7.69 23.20
CA PRO A 14 14.24 6.74 24.20
C PRO A 14 13.34 5.69 23.54
N VAL A 15 13.80 4.44 23.54
CA VAL A 15 13.05 3.32 22.95
C VAL A 15 12.04 2.84 23.99
N HIS A 16 10.77 2.73 23.58
CA HIS A 16 9.73 2.18 24.46
C HIS A 16 10.06 0.72 24.79
N PRO A 17 9.87 0.23 26.04
CA PRO A 17 10.26 -1.12 26.45
C PRO A 17 9.62 -2.25 25.63
N GLU A 18 8.50 -2.01 24.97
CA GLU A 18 7.82 -2.98 24.11
C GLU A 18 8.26 -2.93 22.63
N THR A 19 9.25 -2.10 22.29
CA THR A 19 9.74 -1.99 20.91
C THR A 19 10.56 -3.23 20.56
N MET A 20 10.09 -4.00 19.59
CA MET A 20 10.84 -5.10 19.01
C MET A 20 11.91 -4.56 18.04
N ASP A 21 13.12 -5.14 18.07
CA ASP A 21 14.15 -4.81 17.08
C ASP A 21 13.84 -5.50 15.75
N GLY A 22 13.39 -4.73 14.77
CA GLY A 22 13.10 -5.26 13.43
C GLY A 22 14.33 -5.76 12.67
N ARG A 23 15.55 -5.55 13.18
CA ARG A 23 16.79 -6.11 12.63
C ARG A 23 17.16 -7.45 13.27
N ASP A 24 16.53 -7.85 14.37
CA ASP A 24 16.78 -9.15 15.00
C ASP A 24 16.16 -10.26 14.15
N PRO A 25 16.97 -11.15 13.53
CA PRO A 25 16.47 -12.22 12.69
C PRO A 25 15.61 -13.24 13.46
N LEU A 26 15.77 -13.33 14.79
CA LEU A 26 14.97 -14.23 15.64
C LEU A 26 13.50 -13.76 15.75
N LEU A 27 13.22 -12.50 15.44
CA LEU A 27 11.89 -11.91 15.48
C LEU A 27 11.18 -11.93 14.11
N LEU A 28 11.86 -12.40 13.06
CA LEU A 28 11.31 -12.45 11.70
C LEU A 28 10.63 -13.79 11.41
N ARG A 29 9.74 -13.78 10.42
CA ARG A 29 9.24 -15.00 9.80
C ARG A 29 10.45 -15.73 9.18
N ALA A 30 10.68 -16.98 9.57
CA ALA A 30 11.94 -17.69 9.30
C ALA A 30 12.21 -17.96 7.81
N ASP A 31 11.25 -17.74 6.92
CA ASP A 31 11.41 -17.82 5.48
C ASP A 31 11.92 -16.50 4.88
N ALA A 32 13.01 -16.59 4.11
CA ALA A 32 13.57 -15.45 3.42
C ALA A 32 12.64 -14.98 2.29
N VAL A 33 12.32 -13.67 2.29
CA VAL A 33 11.65 -13.03 1.15
C VAL A 33 12.70 -12.78 0.07
N SER A 34 12.53 -13.42 -1.08
CA SER A 34 13.45 -13.27 -2.19
C SER A 34 13.31 -11.89 -2.87
N GLY A 35 14.44 -11.33 -3.32
CA GLY A 35 14.48 -9.98 -3.89
C GLY A 35 13.80 -9.86 -5.26
N ASP A 36 13.68 -10.97 -6.00
CA ASP A 36 13.02 -11.02 -7.31
C ASP A 36 11.54 -10.62 -7.27
N ARG A 37 10.86 -10.80 -6.12
CA ARG A 37 9.47 -10.38 -5.92
C ARG A 37 9.24 -8.88 -6.17
N TYR A 38 10.29 -8.06 -6.11
CA TYR A 38 10.22 -6.61 -6.29
C TYR A 38 10.48 -6.15 -7.74
N TYR A 39 10.99 -7.02 -8.61
CA TYR A 39 11.33 -6.64 -10.00
C TYR A 39 10.85 -7.64 -11.07
N SER A 40 10.48 -8.86 -10.68
CA SER A 40 10.00 -9.89 -11.60
C SER A 40 8.60 -9.56 -12.10
N THR A 41 8.47 -9.41 -13.41
CA THR A 41 7.17 -9.25 -14.07
C THR A 41 6.28 -10.47 -13.89
N ALA A 42 6.86 -11.69 -13.95
CA ALA A 42 6.13 -12.93 -13.71
C ALA A 42 5.51 -12.96 -12.31
N PHE A 43 6.26 -12.55 -11.29
CA PHE A 43 5.75 -12.49 -9.91
C PHE A 43 4.66 -11.40 -9.74
N ALA A 44 4.79 -10.26 -10.43
CA ALA A 44 3.75 -9.23 -10.43
C ALA A 44 2.43 -9.74 -11.05
N HIS A 45 2.50 -10.51 -12.14
CA HIS A 45 1.33 -11.16 -12.74
C HIS A 45 0.69 -12.19 -11.79
N GLU A 46 1.48 -13.01 -11.10
CA GLU A 46 0.93 -13.95 -10.10
C GLU A 46 0.21 -13.22 -8.96
N GLN A 47 0.78 -12.10 -8.47
CA GLN A 47 0.13 -11.30 -7.44
C GLN A 47 -1.21 -10.72 -7.92
N TRP A 48 -1.29 -10.32 -9.19
CA TRP A 48 -2.54 -9.87 -9.79
C TRP A 48 -3.63 -10.95 -9.74
N GLU A 49 -3.31 -12.15 -10.23
CA GLU A 49 -4.24 -13.29 -10.32
C GLU A 49 -4.69 -13.84 -8.96
N HIS A 50 -3.80 -13.80 -7.97
CA HIS A 50 -4.01 -14.52 -6.71
C HIS A 50 -4.29 -13.62 -5.51
N MET A 51 -3.88 -12.36 -5.54
CA MET A 51 -3.97 -11.48 -4.37
C MET A 51 -4.76 -10.21 -4.69
N TRP A 52 -4.29 -9.38 -5.60
CA TRP A 52 -4.79 -8.01 -5.75
C TRP A 52 -6.26 -7.92 -6.16
N THR A 53 -6.72 -8.87 -6.96
CA THR A 53 -8.12 -8.98 -7.41
C THR A 53 -9.07 -9.56 -6.35
N LYS A 54 -8.55 -10.07 -5.22
CA LYS A 54 -9.30 -10.84 -4.22
C LYS A 54 -9.31 -10.22 -2.83
N ILE A 55 -8.65 -9.07 -2.67
CA ILE A 55 -8.60 -8.34 -1.41
C ILE A 55 -9.44 -7.07 -1.49
N TRP A 56 -9.82 -6.56 -0.32
CA TRP A 56 -10.40 -5.23 -0.21
C TRP A 56 -9.31 -4.17 -0.42
N GLN A 57 -9.56 -3.26 -1.35
CA GLN A 57 -8.72 -2.09 -1.59
C GLN A 57 -9.40 -0.84 -1.04
N VAL A 58 -8.59 0.08 -0.51
CA VAL A 58 -9.07 1.38 -0.03
C VAL A 58 -9.04 2.35 -1.22
N ALA A 59 -10.22 2.72 -1.73
CA ALA A 59 -10.34 3.60 -2.89
C ALA A 59 -10.22 5.10 -2.56
N GLY A 60 -10.54 5.50 -1.32
CA GLY A 60 -10.55 6.91 -0.90
C GLY A 60 -11.17 7.08 0.47
N ARG A 61 -11.33 8.34 0.90
CA ARG A 61 -11.94 8.71 2.19
C ARG A 61 -13.32 9.31 1.98
N LEU A 62 -14.19 9.19 2.98
CA LEU A 62 -15.54 9.75 2.91
C LEU A 62 -15.56 11.29 2.86
N VAL A 63 -14.50 11.97 3.33
CA VAL A 63 -14.37 13.43 3.24
C VAL A 63 -14.17 13.92 1.81
N GLU A 64 -13.86 13.02 0.87
CA GLU A 64 -13.77 13.34 -0.57
C GLU A 64 -15.12 13.14 -1.28
N LEU A 65 -16.16 12.68 -0.56
CA LEU A 65 -17.48 12.30 -1.07
C LEU A 65 -18.60 12.91 -0.20
N GLU A 66 -18.60 14.23 -0.06
CA GLU A 66 -19.52 14.95 0.84
C GLU A 66 -20.89 15.16 0.20
N GLU A 67 -20.92 15.59 -1.06
CA GLU A 67 -22.14 15.91 -1.80
C GLU A 67 -22.48 14.84 -2.86
N PRO A 68 -23.77 14.60 -3.14
CA PRO A 68 -24.15 13.74 -4.26
C PRO A 68 -23.53 14.21 -5.58
N GLY A 69 -22.93 13.28 -6.32
CA GLY A 69 -22.18 13.58 -7.54
C GLY A 69 -20.67 13.67 -7.33
N ASP A 70 -20.19 13.82 -6.10
CA ASP A 70 -18.77 13.69 -5.78
C ASP A 70 -18.28 12.28 -6.11
N PHE A 71 -17.08 12.18 -6.66
CA PHE A 71 -16.47 10.91 -7.00
C PHE A 71 -14.95 10.93 -6.83
N VAL A 72 -14.41 9.74 -6.56
CA VAL A 72 -12.98 9.46 -6.61
C VAL A 72 -12.71 8.38 -7.65
N VAL A 73 -11.55 8.44 -8.28
CA VAL A 73 -11.07 7.42 -9.21
C VAL A 73 -9.93 6.67 -8.55
N HIS A 74 -10.11 5.36 -8.39
CA HIS A 74 -9.08 4.46 -7.89
C HIS A 74 -8.50 3.69 -9.08
N ASP A 75 -7.33 4.14 -9.54
CA ASP A 75 -6.57 3.48 -10.59
C ASP A 75 -5.60 2.46 -9.97
N PHE A 76 -5.71 1.22 -10.43
CA PHE A 76 -4.88 0.14 -9.93
C PHE A 76 -4.53 -0.83 -11.07
N MET A 77 -3.26 -0.80 -11.49
CA MET A 77 -2.75 -1.54 -12.64
C MET A 77 -3.57 -1.25 -13.90
N ASP A 78 -4.18 -2.27 -14.51
CA ASP A 78 -4.98 -2.16 -15.73
C ASP A 78 -6.46 -1.89 -15.45
N GLN A 79 -6.85 -1.75 -14.18
CA GLN A 79 -8.22 -1.46 -13.75
C GLN A 79 -8.36 -0.01 -13.29
N SER A 80 -9.53 0.55 -13.56
CA SER A 80 -9.95 1.85 -13.04
C SER A 80 -11.37 1.70 -12.48
N VAL A 81 -11.56 2.13 -11.24
CA VAL A 81 -12.83 2.07 -10.53
C VAL A 81 -13.24 3.46 -10.10
N ILE A 82 -14.46 3.87 -10.45
CA ILE A 82 -15.05 5.12 -9.97
C ILE A 82 -15.90 4.81 -8.75
N CYS A 83 -15.65 5.50 -7.64
CA CYS A 83 -16.48 5.46 -6.44
C CYS A 83 -17.21 6.80 -6.30
N ALA A 84 -18.54 6.79 -6.36
CA ALA A 84 -19.36 8.00 -6.39
C ALA A 84 -20.43 8.04 -5.30
N LYS A 85 -20.67 9.24 -4.75
CA LYS A 85 -21.77 9.53 -3.82
C LYS A 85 -23.08 9.66 -4.58
N GLN A 86 -24.07 8.87 -4.19
CA GLN A 86 -25.39 8.83 -4.80
C GLN A 86 -26.34 9.85 -4.13
N GLU A 87 -27.45 10.18 -4.80
CA GLU A 87 -28.48 11.08 -4.26
C GLU A 87 -29.17 10.53 -3.00
N ASP A 88 -29.25 9.20 -2.87
CA ASP A 88 -29.80 8.52 -1.69
C ASP A 88 -28.82 8.51 -0.49
N GLY A 89 -27.65 9.13 -0.64
CA GLY A 89 -26.60 9.17 0.37
C GLY A 89 -25.69 7.93 0.40
N SER A 90 -25.98 6.88 -0.37
CA SER A 90 -25.11 5.71 -0.50
C SER A 90 -23.85 6.02 -1.33
N THR A 91 -22.81 5.20 -1.18
CA THR A 91 -21.62 5.24 -2.03
C THR A 91 -21.58 3.97 -2.87
N ARG A 92 -21.37 4.10 -4.18
CA ARG A 92 -21.32 2.98 -5.12
C ARG A 92 -20.07 3.05 -5.97
N SER A 93 -19.58 1.87 -6.36
CA SER A 93 -18.36 1.73 -7.15
C SER A 93 -18.65 1.02 -8.47
N TYR A 94 -18.03 1.51 -9.54
CA TYR A 94 -18.22 0.99 -10.90
C TYR A 94 -16.86 0.83 -11.56
N GLY A 95 -16.56 -0.38 -12.04
CA GLY A 95 -15.34 -0.66 -12.80
C GLY A 95 -15.47 -0.25 -14.26
N ARG A 96 -14.38 0.17 -14.87
CA ARG A 96 -14.30 0.36 -16.32
C ARG A 96 -14.41 -1.00 -17.01
N THR A 97 -15.42 -1.17 -17.86
CA THR A 97 -15.55 -2.31 -18.81
C THR A 97 -14.71 -2.05 -20.06
#